data_AF-A0A970NVG1-F1
#
_entry.id   AF-A0A970NVG1-F1
#
_cell.length_a   1.000
_cell.length_b   1.000
_cell.length_c   1.000
_cell.angle_alpha   90.00
_cell.angle_beta   90.00
_cell.angle_gamma   90.00
#
_symmetry.space_group_name_H-M   'P 1'
#
loop_
_entity.id
_entity.type
_entity.pdbx_description
1 polymer ?
#
loop_
_entity_poly.entity_id
_entity_poly.type
_entity_poly.pdbx_seq_one_letter_code
_entity_poly.pdbx_strand_id
1 'polypeptide(L)'
;MFDKKVLLIDAGTGMFETEKPFGTVAGGVKVELQKYGRVLRASEVDPADLPEMAGEFDYFLDWSTPLRKRYIACKVEDAGKAGETGEGEEIRRYAVSFKEGNRNTALRRVCALLIAHIFFIGGFVKIPGVPRVLTLGAGICLGLFTMYRWLRPSMRAQQVAAELRDYLDG
;
A
#
# COMPACT_ATOMS: atom_id res chain seq x y z
N MET A 1 3.20 -13.01 -1.26
CA MET A 1 4.67 -13.21 -1.11
C MET A 1 5.32 -11.85 -1.21
N PHE A 2 5.86 -11.39 -0.08
CA PHE A 2 6.47 -10.08 0.10
C PHE A 2 7.83 -10.03 -0.62
N ASP A 3 8.36 -8.84 -0.86
CA ASP A 3 9.66 -8.63 -1.55
C ASP A 3 10.53 -7.74 -0.65
N LYS A 4 11.69 -8.26 -0.27
CA LYS A 4 12.66 -7.58 0.61
C LYS A 4 13.03 -6.17 0.14
N LYS A 5 13.02 -5.94 -1.16
CA LYS A 5 13.48 -4.67 -1.76
C LYS A 5 12.35 -3.63 -1.87
N VAL A 6 11.22 -3.84 -1.21
CA VAL A 6 10.12 -2.87 -1.21
C VAL A 6 10.43 -1.80 -0.17
N LEU A 7 10.48 -0.55 -0.62
CA LEU A 7 10.55 0.60 0.29
C LEU A 7 9.19 0.82 0.93
N LEU A 8 9.16 0.90 2.25
CA LEU A 8 8.01 1.27 3.04
C LEU A 8 7.93 2.80 3.12
N ILE A 9 6.86 3.36 2.58
CA ILE A 9 6.58 4.80 2.61
C ILE A 9 5.57 5.04 3.74
N ASP A 10 5.77 6.09 4.53
CA ASP A 10 4.81 6.47 5.57
C ASP A 10 3.42 6.74 4.95
N ALA A 11 2.40 6.08 5.49
CA ALA A 11 1.01 6.22 5.07
C ALA A 11 0.14 6.90 6.14
N GLY A 12 0.75 7.33 7.24
CA GLY A 12 0.09 8.07 8.33
C GLY A 12 -0.02 7.27 9.61
N THR A 13 -0.48 7.96 10.66
CA THR A 13 -0.71 7.40 12.00
C THR A 13 -2.08 7.84 12.48
N GLY A 14 -2.86 6.91 13.06
CA GLY A 14 -4.10 7.21 13.79
C GLY A 14 -3.88 7.03 15.29
N MET A 15 -4.59 7.81 16.10
CA MET A 15 -4.48 7.76 17.57
C MET A 15 -5.85 7.69 18.20
N PHE A 16 -6.01 6.83 19.20
CA PHE A 16 -7.29 6.69 19.89
C PHE A 16 -7.10 6.31 21.35
N GLU A 17 -8.13 6.60 22.13
CA GLU A 17 -8.15 6.36 23.56
C GLU A 17 -9.20 5.29 23.88
N THR A 18 -8.83 4.34 24.73
CA THR A 18 -9.74 3.30 25.17
C THR A 18 -9.32 2.72 26.51
N GLU A 19 -10.30 2.27 27.28
CA GLU A 19 -10.12 1.54 28.54
C GLU A 19 -9.69 0.07 28.29
N LYS A 20 -9.77 -0.39 27.04
CA LYS A 20 -9.47 -1.77 26.68
C LYS A 20 -7.96 -2.07 26.75
N PRO A 21 -7.58 -3.29 27.15
CA PRO A 21 -6.19 -3.71 27.16
C PRO A 21 -5.65 -3.92 25.73
N PHE A 22 -4.33 -3.76 25.57
CA PHE A 22 -3.61 -3.81 24.29
C PHE A 22 -4.00 -5.03 23.42
N GLY A 23 -4.13 -6.22 24.00
CA GLY A 23 -4.48 -7.44 23.24
C GLY A 23 -5.83 -7.35 22.54
N THR A 24 -6.83 -6.76 23.20
CA THR A 24 -8.17 -6.54 22.63
C THR A 24 -8.12 -5.50 21.51
N VAL A 25 -7.32 -4.45 21.71
CA VAL A 25 -7.13 -3.37 20.74
C VAL A 25 -6.44 -3.88 19.48
N ALA A 26 -5.31 -4.59 19.61
CA ALA A 26 -4.60 -5.20 18.50
C ALA A 26 -5.49 -6.21 17.74
N GLY A 27 -6.34 -6.95 18.46
CA GLY A 27 -7.35 -7.84 17.87
C GLY A 27 -8.40 -7.08 17.05
N GLY A 28 -8.91 -5.95 17.58
CA GLY A 28 -9.86 -5.09 16.89
C GLY A 28 -9.28 -4.50 15.59
N VAL A 29 -8.06 -3.97 15.65
CA VAL A 29 -7.34 -3.45 14.45
C VAL A 29 -7.16 -4.55 13.40
N LYS A 30 -6.83 -5.79 13.82
CA LYS A 30 -6.73 -6.94 12.89
C LYS A 30 -8.06 -7.21 12.19
N VAL A 31 -9.18 -7.20 12.93
CA VAL A 31 -10.52 -7.43 12.37
C VAL A 31 -10.90 -6.33 11.39
N GLU A 32 -10.58 -5.07 11.70
CA GLU A 32 -10.84 -3.96 10.80
C GLU A 32 -10.04 -4.08 9.49
N LEU A 33 -8.75 -4.40 9.60
CA LEU A 33 -7.88 -4.65 8.44
C LEU A 33 -8.40 -5.81 7.56
N GLN A 34 -9.02 -6.83 8.15
CA GLN A 34 -9.56 -7.98 7.42
C GLN A 34 -10.72 -7.62 6.49
N LYS A 35 -11.46 -6.52 6.76
CA LYS A 35 -12.51 -6.03 5.85
C LYS A 35 -11.95 -5.63 4.48
N TYR A 36 -10.69 -5.22 4.45
CA TYR A 36 -10.03 -4.68 3.26
C TYR A 36 -9.24 -5.73 2.46
N GLY A 37 -9.03 -6.92 3.01
CA GLY A 37 -8.35 -8.02 2.33
C GLY A 37 -7.67 -9.01 3.28
N ARG A 38 -6.70 -9.75 2.75
CA ARG A 38 -5.98 -10.77 3.51
C ARG A 38 -4.94 -10.12 4.42
N VAL A 39 -5.17 -10.26 5.73
CA VAL A 39 -4.22 -9.84 6.77
C VAL A 39 -3.36 -11.02 7.17
N LEU A 40 -2.05 -10.80 7.20
CA LEU A 40 -1.03 -11.73 7.65
C LEU A 40 -0.35 -11.14 8.88
N ARG A 41 -0.10 -11.96 9.91
CA ARG A 41 0.78 -11.54 11.02
C ARG A 41 2.23 -11.62 10.59
N ALA A 42 3.10 -10.81 11.18
CA ALA A 42 4.53 -10.91 10.94
C ALA A 42 5.08 -12.34 11.17
N SER A 43 4.55 -13.04 12.19
CA SER A 43 4.91 -14.43 12.50
C SER A 43 4.41 -15.48 11.51
N GLU A 44 3.44 -15.13 10.66
CA GLU A 44 2.86 -16.03 9.64
C GLU A 44 3.57 -15.89 8.29
N VAL A 45 4.55 -14.98 8.18
CA VAL A 45 5.30 -14.72 6.96
C VAL A 45 6.74 -15.19 7.15
N ASP A 46 7.29 -15.84 6.13
CA ASP A 46 8.70 -16.21 6.11
C ASP A 46 9.58 -14.94 6.28
N PRO A 47 10.50 -14.91 7.27
CA PRO A 47 11.47 -13.82 7.44
C PRO A 47 12.29 -13.53 6.17
N ALA A 48 12.42 -14.51 5.27
CA ALA A 48 13.09 -14.33 3.98
C ALA A 48 12.31 -13.44 3.00
N ASP A 49 10.99 -13.37 3.12
CA ASP A 49 10.10 -12.63 2.22
C ASP A 49 9.75 -11.24 2.75
N LEU A 50 9.82 -11.08 4.08
CA LEU A 50 9.48 -9.83 4.74
C LEU A 50 10.43 -8.68 4.33
N PRO A 51 9.91 -7.45 4.19
CA PRO A 51 10.73 -6.25 4.03
C PRO A 51 11.77 -6.15 5.15
N GLU A 52 12.95 -5.57 4.90
CA GLU A 52 14.01 -5.47 5.93
C GLU A 52 13.54 -4.77 7.22
N MET A 53 12.53 -3.89 7.12
CA MET A 53 11.91 -3.16 8.23
C MET A 53 10.71 -3.90 8.87
N ALA A 54 10.43 -5.13 8.48
CA ALA A 54 9.22 -5.85 8.89
C ALA A 54 9.18 -6.28 10.36
N GLY A 55 10.35 -6.45 11.00
CA GLY A 55 10.43 -6.82 12.42
C GLY A 55 9.79 -5.77 13.35
N GLU A 56 9.51 -4.57 12.83
CA GLU A 56 8.84 -3.50 13.56
C GLU A 56 7.31 -3.52 13.43
N PHE A 57 6.71 -4.32 12.53
CA PHE A 57 5.26 -4.27 12.25
C PHE A 57 4.55 -5.55 12.66
N ASP A 58 3.32 -5.41 13.16
CA ASP A 58 2.53 -6.53 13.69
C ASP A 58 1.69 -7.21 12.60
N TYR A 59 1.14 -6.41 11.68
CA TYR A 59 0.17 -6.84 10.68
C TYR A 59 0.54 -6.37 9.27
N PHE A 60 0.32 -7.24 8.30
CA PHE A 60 0.51 -6.94 6.89
C PHE A 60 -0.75 -7.24 6.10
N LEU A 61 -1.28 -6.24 5.41
CA LEU A 61 -2.42 -6.37 4.51
C LEU A 61 -1.89 -6.45 3.07
N ASP A 62 -2.01 -7.63 2.44
CA ASP A 62 -1.42 -7.91 1.13
C ASP A 62 -2.45 -7.78 -0.02
N TRP A 63 -2.16 -6.91 -0.98
CA TRP A 63 -2.87 -6.79 -2.27
C TRP A 63 -1.94 -7.00 -3.46
N SER A 64 -0.85 -7.73 -3.25
CA SER A 64 0.14 -7.99 -4.28
C SER A 64 -0.45 -8.79 -5.42
N THR A 65 -0.15 -8.34 -6.63
CA THR A 65 -0.42 -9.06 -7.88
C THR A 65 0.90 -9.50 -8.50
N PRO A 66 0.90 -10.44 -9.46
CA PRO A 66 2.11 -10.80 -10.20
C PRO A 66 2.81 -9.60 -10.86
N LEU A 67 2.08 -8.54 -11.15
CA LEU A 67 2.60 -7.33 -11.81
C LEU A 67 3.04 -6.24 -10.82
N ARG A 68 2.41 -6.13 -9.65
CA ARG A 68 2.76 -5.09 -8.67
C ARG A 68 2.59 -5.62 -7.26
N LYS A 69 3.66 -5.50 -6.46
CA LYS A 69 3.63 -5.76 -5.02
C LYS A 69 3.05 -4.53 -4.34
N ARG A 70 2.00 -4.75 -3.54
CA ARG A 70 1.28 -3.70 -2.81
C ARG A 70 0.84 -4.29 -1.48
N TYR A 71 1.24 -3.67 -0.39
CA TYR A 71 0.76 -4.05 0.92
C TYR A 71 0.84 -2.86 1.88
N ILE A 72 0.05 -2.91 2.95
CA ILE A 72 0.18 -2.00 4.09
C ILE A 72 0.78 -2.80 5.25
N ALA A 73 1.83 -2.26 5.84
CA ALA A 73 2.34 -2.70 7.13
C ALA A 73 1.72 -1.83 8.22
N CYS A 74 1.25 -2.46 9.29
CA CYS A 74 0.57 -1.82 10.41
C CYS A 74 1.26 -2.22 11.71
N LYS A 75 1.55 -1.23 12.55
CA LYS A 75 2.12 -1.40 13.89
C LYS A 75 1.21 -0.73 14.90
N VAL A 76 0.86 -1.45 15.95
CA VAL A 76 0.05 -0.95 17.06
C VAL A 76 0.98 -0.72 18.26
N GLU A 77 1.05 0.51 18.74
CA GLU A 77 1.88 0.89 19.89
C GLU A 77 1.00 1.42 21.03
N ASP A 78 1.33 1.04 22.27
CA ASP A 78 0.76 1.66 23.47
C ASP A 78 1.50 3.00 23.69
N ALA A 79 0.77 4.11 23.53
CA ALA A 79 1.28 5.47 23.68
C ALA A 79 1.19 5.96 25.14
N GLY A 80 0.80 5.09 26.07
CA GLY A 80 0.76 5.35 27.51
C GLY A 80 -0.61 5.77 28.02
N LYS A 81 -0.65 6.16 29.30
CA LYS A 81 -1.86 6.55 30.00
C LYS A 81 -2.34 7.93 29.56
N ALA A 82 -3.59 8.02 29.11
CA ALA A 82 -4.22 9.27 28.69
C ALA A 82 -4.96 9.95 29.85
N GLY A 83 -5.49 9.15 30.78
CA GLY A 83 -6.24 9.63 31.94
C GLY A 83 -6.83 8.49 32.77
N GLU A 84 -7.72 8.85 33.68
CA GLU A 84 -8.58 7.93 34.43
C GLU A 84 -10.02 8.41 34.28
N THR A 85 -10.94 7.47 34.08
CA THR A 85 -12.38 7.74 34.10
C THR A 85 -12.80 8.05 35.55
N GLY A 86 -13.92 8.76 35.74
CA GLY A 86 -14.42 9.11 37.08
C GLY A 86 -14.72 7.91 38.00
N GLU A 87 -14.77 6.70 37.43
CA GLU A 87 -14.96 5.42 38.12
C GLU A 87 -13.64 4.70 38.46
N GLY A 88 -12.48 5.30 38.12
CA GLY A 88 -11.14 4.77 38.42
C GLY A 88 -10.57 3.81 37.37
N GLU A 89 -11.22 3.67 36.20
CA GLU A 89 -10.67 2.89 35.09
C GLU A 89 -9.57 3.68 34.36
N GLU A 90 -8.47 3.01 34.00
CA GLU A 90 -7.37 3.64 33.29
C GLU A 90 -7.67 3.77 31.80
N ILE A 91 -7.74 5.00 31.31
CA ILE A 91 -7.85 5.28 29.87
C ILE A 91 -6.43 5.26 29.29
N ARG A 92 -6.20 4.38 28.32
CA ARG A 92 -4.94 4.26 27.61
C ARG A 92 -5.04 4.83 26.20
N ARG A 93 -3.97 5.45 25.74
CA ARG A 93 -3.84 5.94 24.37
C ARG A 93 -3.06 4.92 23.55
N TYR A 94 -3.56 4.59 22.37
CA TYR A 94 -2.89 3.72 21.42
C TYR A 94 -2.63 4.48 20.12
N ALA A 95 -1.47 4.22 19.52
CA ALA A 95 -1.09 4.75 18.22
C ALA A 95 -0.99 3.60 17.22
N VAL A 96 -1.56 3.80 16.03
CA VAL A 96 -1.47 2.83 14.93
C VAL A 96 -0.78 3.50 13.76
N SER A 97 0.43 3.04 13.44
CA SER A 97 1.21 3.55 12.32
C SER A 97 1.04 2.65 11.10
N PHE A 98 0.82 3.27 9.95
CA PHE A 98 0.62 2.60 8.67
C PHE A 98 1.78 2.95 7.74
N LYS A 99 2.39 1.95 7.11
CA LYS A 99 3.35 2.15 6.02
C LYS A 99 2.90 1.42 4.76
N GLU A 100 2.92 2.11 3.62
CA GLU A 100 2.65 1.53 2.31
C GLU A 100 3.93 0.95 1.69
N GLY A 101 3.91 -0.35 1.41
CA GLY A 101 4.88 -1.00 0.54
C GLY A 101 4.41 -1.00 -0.91
N ASN A 102 5.13 -0.31 -1.80
CA ASN A 102 4.77 -0.25 -3.21
C ASN A 102 5.97 -0.51 -4.12
N ARG A 103 5.93 -1.60 -4.90
CA ARG A 103 7.00 -1.95 -5.84
C ARG A 103 6.46 -2.56 -7.14
N ASN A 104 6.95 -2.03 -8.25
CA ASN A 104 6.76 -2.63 -9.57
C ASN A 104 7.65 -3.87 -9.71
N THR A 105 7.06 -5.00 -10.09
CA THR A 105 7.80 -6.24 -10.36
C THR A 105 8.62 -6.12 -11.65
N ALA A 106 9.62 -7.00 -11.80
CA ALA A 106 10.40 -7.11 -13.04
C ALA A 106 9.50 -7.39 -14.25
N LEU A 107 8.48 -8.24 -14.10
CA LEU A 107 7.52 -8.54 -15.16
C LEU A 107 6.82 -7.28 -15.66
N ARG A 108 6.37 -6.40 -14.77
CA ARG A 108 5.74 -5.13 -15.16
C ARG A 108 6.71 -4.20 -15.88
N ARG A 109 8.01 -4.21 -15.53
CA ARG A 109 9.06 -3.47 -16.26
C ARG A 109 9.22 -4.00 -17.68
N VAL A 110 9.28 -5.32 -17.84
CA VAL A 110 9.40 -5.96 -19.16
C VAL A 110 8.18 -5.66 -20.02
N CYS A 111 6.96 -5.82 -19.50
CA CYS A 111 5.73 -5.50 -20.25
C CYS A 111 5.71 -4.04 -20.72
N ALA A 112 6.15 -3.10 -19.88
CA ALA A 112 6.17 -1.70 -20.25
C ALA A 112 7.25 -1.37 -21.29
N LEU A 113 8.43 -1.98 -21.20
CA LEU A 113 9.45 -1.86 -22.24
C LEU A 113 8.95 -2.41 -23.57
N LEU A 114 8.24 -3.54 -23.56
CA LEU A 114 7.60 -4.10 -24.75
C LEU A 114 6.54 -3.17 -25.32
N ILE A 115 5.67 -2.61 -24.48
CA ILE A 115 4.65 -1.63 -24.91
C ILE A 115 5.31 -0.39 -25.52
N ALA A 116 6.35 0.17 -24.88
CA ALA A 116 7.09 1.30 -25.40
C ALA A 116 7.76 0.96 -26.75
N HIS A 117 8.32 -0.24 -26.90
CA HIS A 117 8.87 -0.72 -28.18
C HIS A 117 7.80 -0.87 -29.25
N ILE A 118 6.63 -1.42 -28.92
CA ILE A 118 5.50 -1.55 -29.87
C ILE A 118 5.03 -0.18 -30.33
N PHE A 119 4.92 0.80 -29.43
CA PHE A 119 4.54 2.17 -29.80
C PHE A 119 5.62 2.88 -30.62
N PHE A 120 6.89 2.68 -30.27
CA PHE A 120 8.01 3.23 -31.02
C PHE A 120 7.99 2.70 -32.46
N ILE A 121 7.97 1.37 -32.63
CA ILE A 121 7.92 0.71 -33.95
C ILE A 121 6.62 1.05 -34.69
N GLY A 122 5.48 1.02 -34.00
CA GLY A 122 4.16 1.34 -34.55
C GLY A 122 4.04 2.78 -35.05
N GLY A 123 4.72 3.74 -34.43
CA GLY A 123 4.81 5.12 -34.93
C GLY A 123 5.58 5.26 -36.26
N PHE A 124 6.40 4.27 -36.62
CA PHE A 124 7.07 4.18 -37.92
C PHE A 124 6.27 3.38 -38.96
N VAL A 125 5.25 2.63 -38.56
CA VAL A 125 4.39 1.90 -39.49
C VAL A 125 3.49 2.89 -40.23
N LYS A 126 3.63 2.96 -41.56
CA LYS A 126 2.75 3.77 -42.41
C LYS A 126 1.39 3.10 -42.51
N ILE A 127 0.36 3.73 -41.93
CA ILE A 127 -1.03 3.34 -42.14
C ILE A 127 -1.54 4.10 -43.37
N PRO A 128 -2.01 3.41 -44.44
CA PRO A 128 -2.55 4.07 -45.62
C PRO A 128 -3.71 4.99 -45.25
N GLY A 129 -3.70 6.24 -45.75
CA GLY A 129 -4.77 7.21 -45.52
C GLY A 129 -4.71 8.00 -44.21
N VAL A 130 -3.77 7.70 -43.31
CA VAL A 130 -3.61 8.46 -42.05
C VAL A 130 -2.31 9.28 -42.08
N PRO A 131 -2.37 10.61 -41.85
CA PRO A 131 -1.19 11.44 -41.70
C PRO A 131 -0.29 10.92 -40.57
N ARG A 132 1.00 10.75 -40.87
CA ARG A 132 2.00 10.21 -39.93
C ARG A 132 2.12 11.01 -38.62
N VAL A 133 1.80 12.30 -38.66
CA VAL A 133 1.80 13.18 -37.49
C VAL A 133 0.75 12.74 -36.47
N LEU A 134 -0.43 12.28 -36.93
CA LEU A 134 -1.50 11.82 -36.05
C LEU A 134 -1.16 10.47 -35.40
N THR A 135 -0.56 9.54 -36.14
CA THR A 135 -0.13 8.24 -35.59
C THR A 135 1.00 8.40 -34.57
N LEU A 136 1.96 9.29 -34.84
CA LEU A 136 3.02 9.67 -33.89
C LEU A 136 2.44 10.32 -32.63
N GLY A 137 1.54 11.30 -32.79
CA GLY A 137 0.90 11.98 -31.67
C GLY A 137 0.11 11.03 -30.77
N ALA A 138 -0.67 10.12 -31.37
CA ALA A 138 -1.42 9.11 -30.62
C ALA A 138 -0.49 8.15 -29.84
N GLY A 139 0.62 7.72 -30.46
CA GLY A 139 1.62 6.88 -29.81
C GLY A 139 2.29 7.56 -28.61
N ILE A 140 2.65 8.85 -28.75
CA ILE A 140 3.22 9.65 -27.65
C ILE A 140 2.21 9.81 -26.51
N CYS A 141 0.96 10.16 -26.80
CA CYS A 141 -0.09 10.31 -25.80
C CYS A 141 -0.35 9.01 -25.03
N LEU A 142 -0.43 7.87 -25.73
CA LEU A 142 -0.57 6.54 -25.09
C LEU A 142 0.67 6.18 -24.24
N GLY A 143 1.87 6.48 -24.72
CA GLY A 143 3.11 6.31 -23.96
C GLY A 143 3.12 7.12 -22.66
N LEU A 144 2.77 8.41 -22.74
CA LEU A 144 2.67 9.27 -21.56
C LEU A 144 1.56 8.81 -20.59
N PHE A 145 0.40 8.39 -21.10
CA PHE A 145 -0.70 7.89 -20.28
C PHE A 145 -0.33 6.60 -19.54
N THR A 146 0.32 5.66 -20.23
CA THR A 146 0.80 4.42 -19.61
C THR A 146 1.86 4.71 -18.55
N MET A 147 2.80 5.62 -18.81
CA MET A 147 3.80 6.08 -17.86
C MET A 147 3.18 6.77 -16.63
N TYR A 148 2.17 7.63 -16.81
CA TYR A 148 1.44 8.26 -15.72
C TYR A 148 0.74 7.25 -14.81
N ARG A 149 0.02 6.28 -15.39
CA ARG A 149 -0.59 5.17 -14.62
C ARG A 149 0.46 4.30 -13.92
N TRP A 150 1.72 4.39 -14.35
CA TRP A 150 2.81 3.63 -13.80
C TRP A 150 3.42 4.24 -12.54
N LEU A 151 3.57 5.57 -12.55
CA LEU A 151 4.10 6.38 -11.44
C LEU A 151 3.08 6.59 -10.33
N ARG A 152 1.77 6.49 -10.63
CA ARG A 152 0.74 6.79 -9.64
C ARG A 152 0.84 5.82 -8.43
N PRO A 153 1.03 6.35 -7.20
CA PRO A 153 0.99 5.56 -5.98
C PRO A 153 -0.37 4.86 -5.85
N SER A 154 -0.45 3.85 -4.97
CA SER A 154 -1.70 3.11 -4.83
C SER A 154 -2.73 3.99 -4.14
N MET A 155 -3.59 4.66 -4.91
CA MET A 155 -4.73 5.43 -4.37
C MET A 155 -5.54 4.60 -3.36
N ARG A 156 -5.64 3.28 -3.59
CA ARG A 156 -6.34 2.36 -2.72
C ARG A 156 -5.65 2.17 -1.36
N ALA A 157 -4.32 2.15 -1.32
CA ALA A 157 -3.61 2.01 -0.05
C ALA A 157 -3.72 3.30 0.78
N GLN A 158 -3.63 4.46 0.10
CA GLN A 158 -3.85 5.75 0.74
C GLN A 158 -5.29 5.92 1.25
N GLN A 159 -6.29 5.49 0.47
CA GLN A 159 -7.69 5.51 0.89
C GLN A 159 -7.94 4.61 2.09
N VAL A 160 -7.43 3.37 2.07
CA VAL A 160 -7.60 2.43 3.19
C VAL A 160 -6.88 2.95 4.44
N ALA A 161 -5.67 3.51 4.31
CA ALA A 161 -4.98 4.13 5.44
C ALA A 161 -5.76 5.33 6.01
N ALA A 162 -6.35 6.16 5.13
CA ALA A 162 -7.18 7.28 5.55
C ALA A 162 -8.48 6.82 6.25
N GLU A 163 -9.20 5.85 5.69
CA GLU A 163 -10.40 5.29 6.30
C GLU A 163 -10.11 4.64 7.65
N LEU A 164 -8.99 3.91 7.76
CA LEU A 164 -8.56 3.33 9.04
C LEU A 164 -8.19 4.40 10.06
N ARG A 165 -7.50 5.46 9.64
CA ARG A 165 -7.19 6.58 10.53
C ARG A 165 -8.45 7.28 11.00
N ASP A 166 -9.37 7.58 10.08
CA ASP A 166 -10.63 8.26 10.40
C ASP A 166 -11.53 7.38 11.29
N TYR A 167 -11.47 6.05 11.17
CA TYR A 167 -12.13 5.10 12.09
C TYR A 167 -11.51 5.10 13.49
N LEU A 168 -10.21 5.34 13.61
CA LEU A 168 -9.52 5.37 14.90
C LEU A 168 -9.68 6.73 15.59
N ASP A 169 -9.63 7.83 14.86
CA ASP A 169 -9.71 9.19 15.42
C ASP A 169 -11.15 9.61 15.83
N GLY A 170 -12.18 8.82 15.50
CA GLY A 170 -13.60 9.11 15.73
C GLY A 170 -14.24 8.28 16.85
#